data_AF-A0A848VL06-F1
#
_entry.id   AF-A0A848VL06-F1
#
_cell.length_a   1.000
_cell.length_b   1.000
_cell.length_c   1.000
_cell.angle_alpha   90.00
_cell.angle_beta   90.00
_cell.angle_gamma   90.00
#
_symmetry.space_group_name_H-M   'P 1'
#
loop_
_entity.id
_entity.type
_entity.pdbx_description
1 polymer ?
#
loop_
_entity_poly.entity_id
_entity_poly.type
_entity_poly.pdbx_seq_one_letter_code
_entity_poly.pdbx_strand_id
1 'polypeptide(L)' 'AYRHPTDPWDRHYHEFEEWQFDWLMDKAGWDIVRKEKWKSPISTVGLRPLLRRWYPRYLAVEAIRR' A
#
# COMPACT_ATOMS: atom_id res chain seq x y z
N ALA A 1 -0.66 9.47 7.32
CA ALA A 1 -0.13 8.80 8.53
C ALA A 1 1.18 9.45 9.00
N TYR A 2 1.72 9.10 10.18
CA TYR A 2 2.97 9.69 10.69
C TYR A 2 4.13 8.68 10.64
N ARG A 3 5.27 9.10 10.09
CA ARG A 3 6.49 8.31 10.02
C ARG A 3 7.65 9.08 10.66
N HIS A 4 7.94 8.78 11.93
CA HIS A 4 9.12 9.35 12.56
C HIS A 4 10.39 8.87 11.83
N PRO A 5 11.33 9.79 11.49
CA PRO A 5 12.49 9.47 10.68
C PRO A 5 13.50 8.54 11.38
N THR A 6 13.69 8.68 12.69
CA THR A 6 14.70 7.92 13.44
C THR A 6 14.14 6.82 14.33
N ASP A 7 13.01 7.03 15.00
CA ASP A 7 12.34 6.00 15.81
C ASP A 7 11.27 5.23 15.02
N PRO A 8 11.44 3.91 14.79
CA PRO A 8 10.41 3.09 14.17
C PRO A 8 9.16 2.90 15.03
N TRP A 9 9.28 2.99 16.36
CA TRP A 9 8.17 2.74 17.30
C TRP A 9 7.27 3.97 17.46
N ASP A 10 7.77 5.17 17.16
CA ASP A 10 7.00 6.43 17.09
C ASP A 10 6.32 6.61 15.73
N ARG A 11 5.72 5.54 15.21
CA ARG A 11 4.98 5.55 13.93
C ARG A 11 3.52 5.21 14.22
N HIS A 12 2.63 6.13 13.91
CA HIS A 12 1.19 6.01 14.19
C HIS A 12 0.34 6.07 12.92
N TYR A 13 -0.74 5.30 12.91
CA TYR A 13 -1.59 5.07 11.74
C TYR A 13 -3.01 5.58 11.95
N HIS A 14 -3.50 6.37 11.00
CA HIS A 14 -4.94 6.66 10.85
C HIS A 14 -5.50 6.11 9.53
N GLU A 15 -4.66 5.95 8.51
CA GLU A 15 -4.96 5.34 7.22
C GLU A 15 -3.78 4.44 6.83
N PHE A 16 -4.07 3.28 6.23
CA PHE A 16 -3.07 2.24 5.93
C PHE A 16 -2.33 2.55 4.62
N GLU A 17 -1.13 3.12 4.73
CA GLU A 17 -0.28 3.50 3.59
C GLU A 17 0.67 2.35 3.17
N GLU A 18 1.12 2.36 1.92
CA GLU A 18 1.94 1.26 1.37
C GLU A 18 3.20 0.95 2.19
N TRP A 19 3.95 1.96 2.63
CA TRP A 19 5.18 1.75 3.38
C TRP A 19 4.93 1.08 4.74
N GLN A 20 3.71 1.18 5.27
CA GLN A 20 3.31 0.52 6.52
C GLN A 20 3.06 -0.96 6.28
N PHE A 21 2.53 -1.31 5.11
CA PHE A 21 2.44 -2.69 4.67
C PHE A 21 3.83 -3.30 4.49
N ASP A 22 4.75 -2.57 3.85
CA ASP A 22 6.14 -3.01 3.71
C ASP A 22 6.78 -3.25 5.08
N TRP A 23 6.56 -2.33 6.03
CA TRP A 23 7.09 -2.47 7.38
C TRP A 23 6.46 -3.63 8.15
N LEU A 24 5.16 -3.88 7.98
CA LEU A 24 4.47 -5.05 8.56
C LEU A 24 5.05 -6.36 8.01
N MET A 25 5.26 -6.45 6.69
CA MET A 25 5.82 -7.65 6.05
C MET A 25 7.23 -7.96 6.57
N ASP A 26 8.08 -6.93 6.68
CA ASP A 26 9.42 -7.05 7.27
C ASP A 26 9.36 -7.56 8.72
N LYS A 27 8.48 -6.99 9.55
CA LYS A 27 8.27 -7.42 10.95
C LYS A 27 7.72 -8.84 11.06
N ALA A 28 6.93 -9.28 10.09
CA ALA A 28 6.39 -10.62 10.01
C ALA A 28 7.37 -11.66 9.43
N GLY A 29 8.61 -11.24 9.09
CA GLY A 29 9.66 -12.13 8.59
C GLY A 29 9.53 -12.45 7.10
N TRP A 30 8.99 -11.52 6.31
CA TRP A 30 8.89 -11.66 4.86
C TRP A 30 9.84 -10.70 4.14
N ASP A 31 10.46 -11.18 3.07
CA ASP A 31 11.21 -10.37 2.12
C ASP A 31 10.40 -10.17 0.84
N ILE A 32 10.12 -8.91 0.54
CA ILE A 32 9.34 -8.51 -0.62
C ILE A 32 10.21 -8.61 -1.88
N VAL A 33 9.81 -9.45 -2.83
CA VAL A 33 10.49 -9.66 -4.11
C VAL A 33 9.95 -8.70 -5.17
N ARG A 34 8.64 -8.55 -5.25
CA ARG A 34 7.97 -7.69 -6.22
C ARG A 34 6.71 -7.06 -5.63
N LYS A 35 6.42 -5.84 -6.06
CA LYS A 35 5.17 -5.14 -5.77
C LYS A 35 4.56 -4.58 -7.04
N GLU A 36 3.25 -4.68 -7.14
CA GLU A 36 2.50 -4.12 -8.27
C GLU A 36 1.24 -3.41 -7.79
N LYS A 37 1.02 -2.21 -8.34
CA LYS A 37 -0.18 -1.44 -8.09
C LYS A 37 -0.99 -1.31 -9.37
N TRP A 38 -2.29 -1.52 -9.25
CA TRP A 38 -3.18 -1.34 -10.39
C TRP A 38 -4.47 -0.60 -10.04
N LYS A 39 -5.10 -0.15 -11.11
CA LYS A 39 -6.36 0.57 -11.09
C LYS A 39 -7.49 -0.41 -11.39
N SER A 40 -8.63 -0.22 -10.74
CA SER A 40 -9.84 -0.99 -11.04
C SER A 40 -10.39 -0.57 -12.41
N PRO A 41 -10.65 -1.49 -13.35
CA PRO A 41 -11.42 -1.15 -14.54
C PRO A 41 -12.85 -0.82 -14.13
N ILE A 42 -13.33 0.38 -14.47
CA ILE A 42 -14.70 0.83 -14.22
C ILE A 42 -15.31 1.24 -15.56
N SER A 43 -16.39 0.56 -15.96
CA SER A 43 -17.14 0.84 -17.19
C SER A 43 -18.20 1.93 -17.03
N THR A 44 -18.54 2.31 -15.81
CA THR A 44 -19.55 3.34 -15.53
C THR A 44 -19.08 4.74 -15.91
N VAL A 45 -19.96 5.53 -16.52
CA VAL A 45 -19.76 6.94 -16.84
C VAL A 45 -20.24 7.81 -15.67
N GLY A 46 -19.42 8.76 -15.24
CA GLY A 46 -19.75 9.72 -14.18
C GLY A 46 -18.51 10.33 -13.53
N LEU A 47 -18.70 11.42 -12.75
CA LEU A 47 -17.60 12.14 -12.10
C LEU A 47 -16.82 11.26 -11.11
N ARG A 48 -17.52 10.57 -10.21
CA ARG A 48 -16.88 9.66 -9.23
C ARG A 48 -16.18 8.46 -9.90
N PRO A 49 -16.77 7.78 -10.90
CA PRO A 49 -16.06 6.80 -11.73
C PRO A 49 -14.81 7.36 -12.44
N LEU A 50 -14.85 8.59 -12.94
CA LEU A 50 -13.72 9.24 -13.62
C LEU A 50 -12.54 9.45 -12.66
N LEU A 51 -12.79 10.04 -11.49
CA LEU A 51 -11.76 10.29 -10.47
C LEU A 51 -11.09 8.98 -10.00
N ARG A 52 -11.84 7.88 -9.98
CA ARG A 52 -11.31 6.55 -9.62
C ARG A 52 -10.36 5.92 -10.64
N ARG A 53 -10.22 6.49 -11.85
CA ARG A 53 -9.27 6.01 -12.87
C ARG A 53 -7.86 6.56 -12.73
N TRP A 54 -7.64 7.44 -11.75
CA TRP A 54 -6.38 8.16 -11.58
C TRP A 54 -5.57 7.55 -10.43
N TYR A 55 -6.25 7.15 -9.36
CA TYR A 55 -5.61 6.60 -8.17
C TYR A 55 -5.66 5.06 -8.14
N PRO A 56 -4.51 4.36 -8.08
CA PRO A 56 -4.48 2.90 -7.89
C PRO A 56 -5.08 2.54 -6.53
N ARG A 57 -5.85 1.45 -6.49
CA ARG A 57 -6.57 1.02 -5.28
C ARG A 57 -6.16 -0.37 -4.79
N TYR A 58 -5.41 -1.09 -5.61
CA TYR A 58 -4.97 -2.44 -5.30
C TYR A 58 -3.46 -2.48 -5.31
N LEU A 59 -2.92 -3.24 -4.37
CA LEU A 59 -1.51 -3.56 -4.21
C LEU A 59 -1.41 -5.08 -4.12
N ALA A 60 -0.56 -5.67 -4.95
CA ALA A 60 -0.15 -7.07 -4.84
C ALA A 60 1.33 -7.08 -4.47
N VAL A 61 1.68 -8.01 -3.59
CA VAL A 61 3.05 -8.20 -3.12
C VAL A 61 3.39 -9.66 -3.24
N GLU A 62 4.47 -9.94 -3.97
CA GLU A 62 5.13 -11.24 -4.00
C GLU A 62 6.28 -11.18 -2.99
N ALA A 63 6.29 -12.13 -2.05
CA ALA A 63 7.27 -12.17 -0.98
C ALA A 63 7.70 -13.60 -0.69
N ILE A 64 8.94 -13.75 -0.26
CA ILE A 64 9.51 -15.00 0.25
C ILE A 64 9.64 -14.90 1.76
N ARG A 65 9.49 -16.02 2.45
CA ARG A 65 9.68 -16.07 3.90
C ARG A 65 11.17 -16.12 4.22
N ARG A 66 11.61 -15.33 5.21
CA ARG A 66 12.95 -15.43 5.80
C ARG A 66 13.15 -16.74 6.54
#